data_AF-A0A7J4LTE5-F1
#
_entry.id   AF-A0A7J4LTE5-F1
#
_cell.length_a   1.000
_cell.length_b   1.000
_cell.length_c   1.000
_cell.angle_alpha   90.00
_cell.angle_beta   90.00
_cell.angle_gamma   90.00
#
_symmetry.space_group_name_H-M   'P 1'
#
loop_
_entity.id
_entity.type
_entity.pdbx_description
1 polymer ?
#
loop_
_entity_poly.entity_id
_entity_poly.type
_entity_poly.pdbx_seq_one_letter_code
_entity_poly.pdbx_strand_id
1 'polypeptide(L)' 'RPKIDKLKLKNVPKIQEGKESLTEYWVEKEFVRFSLLKVKIHTGRMHQIRVHMFACGHPVVGDTLYENKKFIKKK' A
#
# COMPACT_ATOMS: atom_id res chain seq x y z
N ARG A 1 -1.09 -8.39 -4.95
CA ARG A 1 -1.07 -8.68 -3.49
C ARG A 1 0.05 -9.67 -3.22
N PRO A 2 0.97 -9.42 -2.27
CA PRO A 2 1.93 -10.45 -1.87
C PRO A 2 1.15 -11.71 -1.48
N LYS A 3 1.55 -12.85 -2.06
CA LYS A 3 0.90 -14.13 -1.78
C LYS A 3 1.10 -14.42 -0.30
N ILE A 4 0.01 -14.37 0.47
CA ILE A 4 0.01 -14.81 1.86
C ILE A 4 -0.13 -16.32 1.79
N ASP A 5 0.96 -17.00 1.41
CA ASP A 5 0.99 -18.45 1.45
C ASP A 5 0.90 -18.88 2.92
N LYS A 6 -0.33 -19.25 3.31
CA LYS A 6 -0.67 -20.05 4.49
C LYS A 6 -0.12 -19.55 5.83
N LEU A 7 -0.37 -18.29 6.19
CA LEU A 7 -0.41 -17.96 7.62
C LEU A 7 -1.70 -18.55 8.20
N LYS A 8 -1.62 -19.74 8.80
CA LYS A 8 -2.74 -20.34 9.56
C LYS A 8 -3.06 -19.45 10.76
N LEU A 9 -3.94 -18.47 10.57
CA LEU A 9 -4.49 -17.65 11.65
C LEU A 9 -5.43 -18.55 12.46
N LYS A 10 -4.94 -19.05 13.61
CA LYS A 10 -5.62 -20.07 14.44
C LYS A 10 -7.04 -19.69 14.91
N ASN A 11 -7.42 -18.41 14.87
CA ASN A 11 -8.67 -17.89 15.44
C ASN A 11 -9.56 -17.12 14.43
N VAL A 12 -9.35 -17.26 13.12
CA VAL A 12 -10.23 -16.62 12.12
C VAL A 12 -11.03 -17.70 11.39
N PRO A 13 -12.35 -17.84 11.66
CA PRO A 13 -13.16 -18.94 11.14
C PRO A 13 -13.34 -18.91 9.62
N LYS A 14 -13.15 -17.76 8.99
CA LYS A 14 -13.15 -17.61 7.52
C LYS A 14 -12.28 -16.42 7.15
N ILE A 15 -11.26 -16.63 6.32
CA ILE A 15 -10.56 -15.52 5.68
C ILE A 15 -11.58 -14.84 4.78
N GLN A 16 -12.09 -13.68 5.20
CA GLN A 16 -13.04 -12.93 4.38
C GLN A 16 -12.29 -12.43 3.15
N GLU A 17 -12.87 -12.68 1.97
CA GLU A 17 -12.31 -12.15 0.74
C GLU A 17 -12.30 -10.63 0.80
N GLY A 18 -11.18 -10.06 0.35
CA GLY A 18 -11.04 -8.61 0.28
C GLY A 18 -12.06 -8.05 -0.71
N LYS A 19 -12.62 -6.88 -0.40
CA LYS A 19 -13.47 -6.15 -1.36
C LYS A 19 -12.60 -5.67 -2.52
N GLU A 20 -13.16 -5.69 -3.72
CA GLU A 20 -12.48 -5.12 -4.90
C GLU A 20 -12.13 -3.65 -4.68
N SER A 21 -10.93 -3.28 -5.13
CA SER A 21 -10.41 -1.93 -5.06
C SER A 21 -9.55 -1.62 -6.27
N LEU A 22 -9.84 -0.52 -6.96
CA LEU A 22 -9.15 -0.11 -8.18
C LEU A 22 -8.66 1.33 -8.07
N THR A 23 -7.37 1.52 -8.33
CA THR A 23 -6.67 2.81 -8.31
C THR A 23 -5.73 2.88 -9.50
N GLU A 24 -5.81 3.94 -10.28
CA GLU A 24 -4.82 4.30 -11.30
C GLU A 24 -3.90 5.39 -10.75
N TYR A 25 -2.64 5.37 -11.17
CA TYR A 25 -1.68 6.41 -10.82
C TYR A 25 -0.73 6.70 -11.96
N TRP A 26 -0.23 7.93 -12.00
CA TRP A 26 0.77 8.41 -12.94
C TRP A 26 1.85 9.18 -12.18
N VAL A 27 3.10 9.06 -12.62
CA VAL A 27 4.20 9.85 -12.08
C VAL A 27 4.16 11.23 -12.73
N GLU A 28 3.92 12.27 -11.93
CA GLU A 28 3.95 13.67 -12.39
C GLU A 28 5.36 14.24 -12.30
N LYS A 29 6.10 13.88 -11.25
CA LYS A 29 7.47 14.35 -11.03
C LYS A 29 8.28 13.35 -10.23
N GLU A 30 9.52 13.14 -10.62
CA GLU A 30 10.49 12.34 -9.87
C GLU A 30 11.45 13.23 -9.09
N PHE A 31 11.82 12.75 -7.89
CA PHE A 31 12.85 13.32 -7.04
C PHE A 31 13.86 12.21 -6.70
N VAL A 32 15.00 12.59 -6.12
CA VAL A 32 16.09 11.65 -5.79
C VAL A 32 15.64 10.46 -4.92
N ARG A 33 14.64 10.64 -4.05
CA ARG A 33 14.17 9.59 -3.12
C ARG A 33 12.64 9.40 -3.11
N PHE A 34 11.92 10.17 -3.90
CA PHE A 34 10.45 10.25 -3.85
C PHE A 34 9.90 10.54 -5.23
N SER A 35 8.62 10.26 -5.45
CA SER A 35 7.92 10.67 -6.67
C SER A 35 6.58 11.29 -6.30
N LEU A 36 6.22 12.37 -6.99
CA LEU A 36 4.89 12.95 -6.94
C LEU A 36 3.98 12.17 -7.89
N LEU A 37 2.90 11.62 -7.36
CA LEU A 37 1.94 10.84 -8.12
C LEU A 37 0.62 11.59 -8.27
N LYS A 38 0.07 11.58 -9.48
CA LYS A 38 -1.35 11.84 -9.71
C LYS A 38 -2.11 10.52 -9.56
N VAL A 39 -3.18 10.53 -8.78
CA VAL A 39 -3.93 9.31 -8.45
C VAL A 39 -5.39 9.49 -8.82
N LYS A 40 -5.98 8.48 -9.46
CA LYS A 40 -7.41 8.38 -9.74
C LYS A 40 -7.96 7.13 -9.08
N ILE A 41 -8.94 7.31 -8.18
CA ILE A 41 -9.64 6.20 -7.53
C ILE A 41 -10.90 5.86 -8.31
N HIS A 42 -11.12 4.57 -8.55
CA HIS A 42 -12.39 4.05 -9.10
C HIS A 42 -13.28 3.45 -8.01
N THR A 43 -12.69 3.15 -6.85
CA THR A 43 -13.38 2.67 -5.65
C THR A 43 -12.92 3.47 -4.44
N GLY A 44 -13.76 3.59 -3.40
CA GLY A 44 -13.46 4.36 -2.18
C GLY A 44 -13.29 3.49 -0.93
N ARG A 45 -12.34 2.55 -0.92
CA ARG A 45 -12.07 1.72 0.28
C ARG A 45 -11.25 2.48 1.32
N MET A 46 -11.44 2.13 2.59
CA MET A 46 -10.69 2.74 3.70
C MET A 46 -9.18 2.53 3.50
N HIS A 47 -8.41 3.62 3.56
CA HIS A 47 -6.96 3.65 3.34
C HIS A 47 -6.48 3.14 1.96
N GLN A 48 -7.35 3.07 0.96
CA GLN A 48 -7.07 2.42 -0.33
C GLN A 48 -5.75 2.87 -0.96
N ILE A 49 -5.55 4.19 -1.13
CA ILE A 49 -4.33 4.74 -1.74
C ILE A 49 -3.09 4.31 -0.95
N ARG A 50 -3.12 4.47 0.38
CA ARG A 50 -2.00 4.16 1.28
C ARG A 50 -1.59 2.68 1.19
N VAL A 51 -2.58 1.78 1.27
CA VAL A 51 -2.36 0.33 1.18
C VAL A 51 -1.84 -0.06 -0.20
N HIS A 52 -2.38 0.50 -1.28
CA HIS A 52 -1.92 0.22 -2.64
C HIS A 52 -0.48 0.65 -2.85
N MET A 53 -0.15 1.88 -2.47
CA MET A 53 1.21 2.43 -2.59
C MET A 53 2.22 1.63 -1.76
N PHE A 54 1.86 1.26 -0.53
CA PHE A 54 2.69 0.36 0.30
C PHE A 54 2.86 -1.03 -0.31
N ALA A 55 1.78 -1.63 -0.83
CA ALA A 55 1.84 -2.94 -1.48
C ALA A 55 2.68 -2.93 -2.76
N CYS A 56 2.74 -1.80 -3.47
CA CYS A 56 3.63 -1.55 -4.60
C CYS A 56 5.08 -1.21 -4.18
N GLY A 57 5.40 -1.21 -2.88
CA GLY A 57 6.74 -0.92 -2.34
C GLY A 57 7.09 0.57 -2.21
N HIS A 58 6.19 1.47 -2.59
CA HIS A 58 6.39 2.92 -2.63
C HIS A 58 5.38 3.60 -1.68
N PRO A 59 5.50 3.45 -0.35
CA PRO A 59 4.52 4.00 0.58
C PRO A 59 4.42 5.52 0.53
N VAL A 60 3.28 6.03 0.98
CA VAL A 60 3.05 7.47 1.11
C VAL A 60 4.01 8.05 2.14
N VAL A 61 4.65 9.15 1.80
CA VAL A 61 5.60 9.84 2.69
C VAL A 61 4.86 10.35 3.93
N GLY A 62 5.43 10.09 5.11
CA GLY A 62 4.83 10.49 6.40
C GLY A 62 3.75 9.53 6.93
N ASP A 63 3.46 8.44 6.24
CA ASP A 63 2.54 7.42 6.70
C ASP A 63 3.15 6.56 7.82
N THR A 64 2.64 6.70 9.04
CA THR A 64 3.11 5.94 10.22
C THR A 64 2.59 4.52 10.31
N LEU A 65 1.53 4.17 9.54
CA LEU A 65 0.88 2.86 9.60
C LEU A 65 1.39 1.93 8.51
N TYR A 66 1.56 2.46 7.29
CA TYR A 66 2.00 1.72 6.11
C TYR A 66 3.39 2.19 5.67
N GLU A 67 4.35 2.11 6.60
CA GLU A 67 5.74 2.49 6.38
C GLU A 67 6.61 1.33 5.88
N ASN A 68 7.53 1.60 4.96
CA ASN A 68 8.59 0.64 4.64
C ASN A 68 9.74 0.84 5.63
N LYS A 69 9.89 -0.05 6.62
CA LYS A 69 10.97 0.00 7.63
C LYS A 69 12.38 0.06 7.02
N LYS A 70 12.53 -0.30 5.74
CA LYS A 70 13.79 -0.17 4.99
C LYS A 70 14.22 1.29 4.72
N PHE A 71 13.30 2.26 4.73
CA PHE A 71 13.64 3.68 4.59
C PHE A 71 14.01 4.34 5.93
N ILE A 72 13.77 3.66 7.06
CA ILE A 72 14.22 4.07 8.41
C ILE A 72 15.58 3.41 8.71
N LYS A 73 16.57 3.68 7.87
CA LYS A 73 17.97 3.65 8.32
C LYS A 73 18.50 5.06 8.22
N LYS A 74 18.34 5.82 9.30
CA LYS A 74 19.20 6.95 9.60
C LYS A 74 20.17 6.50 10.69
N LYS A 75 21.44 6.72 10.36
CA LYS A 75 22.64 6.64 11.20
C LYS A 75 22.49 7.49 12.46
#